data_AF-A0A0R3TA99-F1
#
_entry.id   AF-A0A0R3TA99-F1
#
_cell.length_a   1.000
_cell.length_b   1.000
_cell.length_c   1.000
_cell.angle_alpha   90.00
_cell.angle_beta   90.00
_cell.angle_gamma   90.00
#
_symmetry.space_group_name_H-M   'P 1'
#
loop_
_entity.id
_entity.type
_entity.pdbx_description
1 polymer ?
#
loop_
_entity_poly.entity_id
_entity_poly.type
_entity_poly.pdbx_seq_one_letter_code
_entity_poly.pdbx_strand_id
1 'polypeptide(L)'
;MTFIETNSRKPSNPRTCLELALEAERICKTTRDYTTAIRLFRQALAVGTDDIAVLSAIYSQLGNAYFYQHDFLHALEFHRWDLSLSR
;
A
#
# COMPACT_ATOMS: atom_id res chain seq x y z
N MET A 1 -34.57 -17.39 -27.19
CA MET A 1 -34.46 -16.54 -25.98
C MET A 1 -33.37 -17.15 -25.10
N THR A 2 -32.14 -16.67 -25.26
CA THR A 2 -30.97 -17.15 -24.53
C THR A 2 -30.88 -16.37 -23.23
N PHE A 3 -30.91 -17.07 -22.10
CA PHE A 3 -30.70 -16.50 -20.77
C PHE A 3 -29.27 -15.98 -20.69
N ILE A 4 -29.12 -14.68 -20.42
CA ILE A 4 -27.82 -14.07 -20.16
C ILE A 4 -27.44 -14.44 -18.72
N GLU A 5 -26.39 -15.24 -18.59
CA GLU A 5 -25.80 -15.64 -17.32
C GLU A 5 -25.26 -14.38 -16.63
N THR A 6 -25.92 -13.97 -15.55
CA THR A 6 -25.48 -12.84 -14.73
C THR A 6 -24.16 -13.20 -14.08
N ASN A 7 -23.10 -12.49 -14.48
CA ASN A 7 -21.78 -12.51 -13.87
C ASN A 7 -21.89 -12.26 -12.37
N SER A 8 -21.91 -13.36 -11.60
CA SER A 8 -21.78 -13.37 -10.15
C SER A 8 -20.40 -12.80 -9.79
N ARG A 9 -20.34 -11.48 -9.59
CA ARG A 9 -19.26 -10.85 -8.82
C ARG A 9 -19.26 -11.53 -7.45
N LYS A 10 -18.37 -12.52 -7.28
CA LYS A 10 -18.00 -13.05 -5.96
C LYS A 10 -17.73 -11.84 -5.05
N PRO A 11 -18.23 -11.80 -3.81
CA PRO A 11 -17.81 -10.78 -2.88
C PRO A 11 -16.29 -10.89 -2.77
N SER A 12 -15.57 -9.90 -3.28
CA SER A 12 -14.12 -9.82 -3.10
C SER A 12 -13.89 -9.78 -1.61
N ASN A 13 -13.26 -10.82 -1.05
CA ASN A 13 -12.84 -10.79 0.34
C ASN A 13 -12.12 -9.46 0.59
N PRO A 14 -12.42 -8.75 1.69
CA PRO A 14 -11.75 -7.50 1.99
C PRO A 14 -10.24 -7.76 1.99
N ARG A 15 -9.50 -7.05 1.12
CA ARG A 15 -8.05 -7.21 1.01
C ARG A 15 -7.42 -6.86 2.34
N THR A 16 -6.52 -7.72 2.81
CA THR A 16 -5.75 -7.48 4.02
C THR A 16 -4.73 -6.36 3.80
N CYS A 17 -4.26 -5.75 4.90
CA CYS A 17 -3.19 -4.77 4.87
C CYS A 17 -1.94 -5.32 4.16
N LEU A 18 -1.57 -6.59 4.44
CA LEU A 18 -0.41 -7.23 3.83
C LEU A 18 -0.55 -7.39 2.31
N GLU A 19 -1.70 -7.85 1.81
CA GLU A 19 -1.93 -8.00 0.36
C GLU A 19 -1.82 -6.67 -0.38
N LEU A 20 -2.40 -5.60 0.19
CA LEU A 20 -2.31 -4.25 -0.37
C LEU A 20 -0.86 -3.72 -0.39
N ALA A 21 -0.11 -3.96 0.68
CA ALA A 21 1.29 -3.55 0.78
C ALA A 21 2.19 -4.29 -0.23
N LEU A 22 1.99 -5.61 -0.40
CA LEU A 22 2.72 -6.42 -1.39
C LEU A 22 2.41 -5.99 -2.82
N GLU A 23 1.14 -5.67 -3.12
CA GLU A 23 0.75 -5.14 -4.42
C GLU A 23 1.42 -3.78 -4.71
N ALA A 24 1.41 -2.88 -3.72
CA ALA A 24 2.06 -1.58 -3.82
C ALA A 24 3.58 -1.70 -4.05
N GLU A 25 4.26 -2.58 -3.30
CA GLU A 25 5.67 -2.86 -3.47
C GLU A 25 5.98 -3.39 -4.89
N ARG A 26 5.15 -4.32 -5.39
CA ARG A 26 5.30 -4.84 -6.75
C ARG A 26 5.21 -3.72 -7.79
N ILE A 27 4.28 -2.77 -7.63
CA ILE A 27 4.14 -1.62 -8.52
C ILE A 27 5.40 -0.74 -8.47
N CYS A 28 5.88 -0.41 -7.27
CA CYS A 28 7.14 0.35 -7.09
C CYS A 28 8.32 -0.31 -7.83
N LYS A 29 8.43 -1.65 -7.76
CA LYS A 29 9.55 -2.40 -8.36
C LYS A 29 9.41 -2.58 -9.88
N THR A 30 8.20 -2.81 -10.37
CA THR A 30 7.97 -3.23 -11.77
C THR A 30 7.69 -2.05 -12.70
N THR A 31 6.73 -1.20 -12.35
CA THR A 31 6.28 -0.10 -13.24
C THR A 31 6.77 1.26 -12.78
N ARG A 32 7.28 1.37 -11.54
CA ARG A 32 7.71 2.64 -10.93
C ARG A 32 6.57 3.67 -10.85
N ASP A 33 5.31 3.21 -10.92
CA ASP A 33 4.13 4.06 -10.73
C ASP A 33 3.91 4.34 -9.23
N TYR A 34 4.65 5.32 -8.74
CA TYR A 34 4.60 5.70 -7.33
C TYR A 34 3.28 6.31 -6.91
N THR A 35 2.55 6.96 -7.82
CA THR A 35 1.24 7.53 -7.52
C THR A 35 0.26 6.41 -7.13
N THR A 36 0.23 5.34 -7.92
CA THR A 36 -0.62 4.18 -7.62
C THR A 36 -0.13 3.43 -6.38
N ALA A 37 1.19 3.26 -6.23
CA ALA A 37 1.75 2.59 -5.05
C ALA A 37 1.43 3.33 -3.74
N ILE A 38 1.59 4.66 -3.71
CA ILE A 38 1.24 5.50 -2.55
C ILE A 38 -0.23 5.30 -2.18
N ARG A 39 -1.13 5.31 -3.17
CA ARG A 39 -2.56 5.09 -2.93
C ARG A 39 -2.83 3.74 -2.27
N LEU A 40 -2.18 2.67 -2.75
CA LEU A 40 -2.33 1.32 -2.19
C LEU A 40 -1.75 1.20 -0.78
N PHE A 41 -0.57 1.78 -0.53
CA PHE A 41 0.01 1.79 0.81
C PHE A 41 -0.87 2.56 1.81
N ARG A 42 -1.43 3.72 1.43
CA ARG A 42 -2.39 4.44 2.30
C ARG A 42 -3.67 3.64 2.54
N GLN A 43 -4.12 2.88 1.55
CA GLN A 43 -5.23 1.95 1.73
C GLN A 43 -4.86 0.82 2.70
N ALA A 44 -3.64 0.27 2.62
CA ALA A 44 -3.15 -0.73 3.56
C ALA A 44 -3.15 -0.20 5.01
N LEU A 45 -2.64 1.02 5.23
CA LEU A 45 -2.69 1.68 6.54
C LEU A 45 -4.12 1.89 7.06
N ALA A 46 -5.07 2.21 6.18
CA ALA A 46 -6.47 2.37 6.56
C ALA A 46 -7.16 1.04 6.94
N VAL A 47 -6.74 -0.08 6.34
CA VAL A 47 -7.17 -1.42 6.75
C VAL A 47 -6.57 -1.79 8.11
N GLY A 48 -5.32 -1.41 8.35
CA GLY A 48 -4.63 -1.65 9.60
C GLY A 48 -4.09 -3.07 9.76
N THR A 49 -3.13 -3.23 10.66
CA THR A 49 -2.53 -4.52 11.03
C THR A 49 -1.90 -4.40 12.41
N ASP A 50 -1.89 -5.48 13.19
CA ASP A 50 -1.17 -5.57 14.47
C ASP A 50 0.31 -5.99 14.26
N ASP A 51 0.67 -6.36 13.03
CA ASP A 51 2.04 -6.72 12.67
C ASP A 51 2.90 -5.46 12.47
N ILE A 52 3.73 -5.17 13.48
CA ILE A 52 4.66 -4.03 13.49
C ILE A 52 5.67 -4.10 12.33
N ALA A 53 6.09 -5.30 11.92
CA ALA A 53 7.04 -5.44 10.80
C ALA A 53 6.39 -5.04 9.47
N VAL A 54 5.10 -5.37 9.29
CA VAL A 54 4.33 -4.92 8.12
C VAL A 54 4.13 -3.40 8.14
N LEU A 55 3.79 -2.81 9.29
CA LEU A 55 3.65 -1.35 9.42
C LEU A 55 4.97 -0.61 9.12
N SER A 56 6.08 -1.08 9.70
CA SER A 56 7.42 -0.54 9.44
C SER A 56 7.76 -0.60 7.94
N ALA A 57 7.54 -1.76 7.30
CA ALA A 57 7.76 -1.90 5.86
C ALA A 57 6.90 -0.92 5.04
N ILE A 58 5.62 -0.73 5.40
CA ILE A 58 4.74 0.22 4.71
C ILE A 58 5.24 1.66 4.85
N TYR A 59 5.61 2.10 6.06
CA TYR A 59 6.11 3.47 6.27
C TYR A 59 7.43 3.70 5.55
N SER A 60 8.37 2.75 5.62
CA SER A 60 9.64 2.83 4.91
C SER A 60 9.44 2.98 3.39
N GLN A 61 8.55 2.17 2.82
CA GLN A 61 8.26 2.16 1.39
C GLN A 61 7.44 3.38 0.94
N LEU A 62 6.54 3.90 1.78
CA LEU A 62 5.87 5.18 1.53
C LEU A 62 6.86 6.34 1.50
N GLY A 63 7.80 6.37 2.44
CA GLY A 63 8.88 7.35 2.46
C GLY A 63 9.67 7.36 1.14
N ASN A 64 10.07 6.18 0.67
CA ASN A 64 10.73 6.01 -0.62
C ASN A 64 9.85 6.46 -1.79
N ALA A 65 8.58 6.08 -1.83
CA ALA A 65 7.68 6.42 -2.92
C ALA A 65 7.44 7.94 -3.03
N TYR A 66 7.24 8.62 -1.89
CA TYR A 66 7.13 10.08 -1.85
C TYR A 66 8.44 10.77 -2.23
N PHE A 67 9.58 10.23 -1.81
CA PHE A 67 10.90 10.73 -2.21
C PHE A 67 11.07 10.71 -3.74
N TYR A 68 10.65 9.61 -4.40
CA TYR A 68 10.70 9.52 -5.86
C TYR A 68 9.68 10.41 -6.59
N GLN A 69 8.65 10.88 -5.90
CA GLN A 69 7.71 11.90 -6.40
C GLN A 69 8.17 13.33 -6.07
N HIS A 70 9.36 13.51 -5.48
CA HIS A 70 9.89 14.78 -5.02
C HIS A 70 9.06 15.48 -3.92
N ASP A 71 8.21 14.71 -3.23
CA ASP A 71 7.45 15.18 -2.07
C ASP A 71 8.23 14.88 -0.79
N PHE A 72 9.23 15.71 -0.52
CA PHE A 72 10.19 15.46 0.56
C PHE A 72 9.60 15.64 1.96
N LEU A 73 8.53 16.41 2.10
CA LEU A 73 7.87 16.62 3.39
C LEU A 73 7.20 15.33 3.85
N HIS A 74 6.40 14.70 2.97
CA HIS A 74 5.80 13.42 3.28
C HIS A 74 6.85 12.30 3.37
N ALA A 75 7.88 12.31 2.52
CA ALA A 75 8.96 11.33 2.62
C ALA A 75 9.62 11.34 4.01
N LEU A 76 9.95 12.54 4.53
CA LEU A 76 10.53 12.70 5.86
C LEU A 76 9.56 12.26 6.97
N GLU A 77 8.29 12.60 6.86
CA GLU A 77 7.26 12.21 7.83
C GLU A 77 7.17 10.68 7.97
N PHE A 78 7.03 9.96 6.86
CA PHE A 78 6.90 8.51 6.87
C PHE A 78 8.18 7.80 7.34
N HIS A 79 9.37 8.29 6.99
CA HIS A 79 10.61 7.74 7.54
C HIS A 79 10.74 7.98 9.06
N ARG A 80 10.21 9.10 9.59
CA ARG A 80 10.18 9.33 11.04
C ARG A 80 9.22 8.38 11.76
N TRP A 81 8.09 8.05 11.15
CA TRP A 81 7.16 7.07 11.71
C TRP A 81 7.76 5.66 11.73
N ASP A 82 8.43 5.25 10.66
CA ASP A 82 9.17 3.99 10.61
C ASP A 82 10.25 3.91 11.72
N LEU A 83 11.05 4.97 11.88
CA LEU A 83 12.04 5.07 12.95
C LEU A 83 11.40 5.03 14.35
N SER A 84 10.20 5.57 14.51
CA SER A 84 9.48 5.58 15.80
C SER A 84 8.93 4.20 16.16
N LEU A 85 8.64 3.34 15.19
CA LEU A 85 8.26 1.94 15.41
C LEU A 85 9.47 1.04 15.71
N SER A 86 10.65 1.42 15.22
CA SER A 86 11.89 0.66 15.37
C SER A 86 12.65 0.96 16.68
N ARG A 87 12.12 1.81 17.55
CA ARG A 87 12.70 2.22 18.83
C ARG A 87 11.92 1.62 20.00
#